data_AF-A0A0F9LSD2-F1
#
_entry.id   AF-A0A0F9LSD2-F1
#
_cell.length_a   1.000
_cell.length_b   1.000
_cell.length_c   1.000
_cell.angle_alpha   90.00
_cell.angle_beta   90.00
_cell.angle_gamma   90.00
#
_symmetry.space_group_name_H-M   'P 1'
#
loop_
_entity.id
_entity.type
_entity.pdbx_description
1 polymer ?
#
loop_
_entity_poly.entity_id
_entity_poly.type
_entity_poly.pdbx_seq_one_letter_code
_entity_poly.pdbx_strand_id
1 'polypeptide(L)'
;MEKTRCGWCAGDSLYEAYHDKEWGVPIKDDDTLFEFLILETFQAGLSWITILRKRENFRSAFDNFDYTKIAEYDEAKIKSLLQNSFCHYERPSFS
;
A
#
# COMPACT_ATOMS: atom_id res chain seq x y z
N MET A 1 -19.79 22.84 8.19
CA MET A 1 -18.53 23.24 8.85
C MET A 1 -17.42 22.54 8.10
N GLU A 2 -16.55 23.30 7.45
CA GLU A 2 -15.41 22.72 6.74
C GLU A 2 -14.46 22.11 7.77
N LYS A 3 -14.08 20.85 7.60
CA LYS A 3 -13.14 20.20 8.53
C LYS A 3 -11.76 20.80 8.30
N THR A 4 -11.14 21.33 9.33
CA THR A 4 -9.71 21.70 9.29
C THR A 4 -8.89 20.42 9.21
N ARG A 5 -8.22 20.19 8.07
CA ARG A 5 -7.36 19.03 7.85
C ARG A 5 -5.90 19.45 7.78
N CYS A 6 -5.00 18.48 7.90
CA CYS A 6 -3.58 18.73 7.63
C CYS A 6 -3.37 19.16 6.16
N GLY A 7 -2.45 20.09 5.93
CA GLY A 7 -2.25 20.67 4.59
C GLY A 7 -1.80 19.68 3.52
N TRP A 8 -1.25 18.53 3.90
CA TRP A 8 -0.77 17.51 2.96
C TRP A 8 -1.88 16.71 2.25
N CYS A 9 -3.10 16.65 2.81
CA CYS A 9 -4.20 15.91 2.19
C CYS A 9 -5.14 16.81 1.37
N ALA A 10 -5.01 18.13 1.47
CA ALA A 10 -5.98 19.06 0.91
C ALA A 10 -6.00 19.01 -0.63
N GLY A 11 -7.21 18.97 -1.21
CA GLY A 11 -7.40 19.07 -2.66
C GLY A 11 -7.44 17.74 -3.42
N ASP A 12 -7.33 16.60 -2.73
CA ASP A 12 -7.58 15.28 -3.30
C ASP A 12 -8.56 14.49 -2.42
N SER A 13 -9.74 14.18 -2.94
CA SER A 13 -10.81 13.51 -2.18
C SER A 13 -10.42 12.14 -1.62
N LEU A 14 -9.53 11.40 -2.30
CA LEU A 14 -9.03 10.12 -1.79
C LEU A 14 -8.11 10.37 -0.60
N TYR A 15 -7.23 11.37 -0.72
CA TYR A 15 -6.28 11.67 0.34
C TYR A 15 -6.96 12.25 1.57
N GLU A 16 -7.99 13.08 1.38
CA GLU A 16 -8.84 13.59 2.46
C GLU A 16 -9.63 12.48 3.15
N ALA A 17 -10.18 11.52 2.40
CA ALA A 17 -10.91 10.40 2.97
C ALA A 17 -9.97 9.50 3.80
N TYR A 18 -8.78 9.22 3.28
CA TYR A 18 -7.74 8.48 4.00
C TYR A 18 -7.32 9.21 5.30
N HIS A 19 -7.04 10.51 5.22
CA HIS A 19 -6.73 11.33 6.39
C HIS A 19 -7.83 11.26 7.45
N ASP A 20 -9.09 11.39 7.04
CA ASP A 20 -10.21 11.49 7.98
C ASP A 20 -10.59 10.16 8.65
N LYS A 21 -10.29 9.02 8.01
CA LYS A 21 -10.82 7.71 8.41
C LYS A 21 -9.76 6.71 8.84
N GLU A 22 -8.54 6.85 8.34
CA GLU A 22 -7.50 5.83 8.48
C GLU A 22 -6.23 6.41 9.11
N TRP A 23 -5.81 7.61 8.71
CA TRP A 23 -4.56 8.19 9.19
C TRP A 23 -4.62 8.54 10.69
N GLY A 24 -3.67 8.02 11.46
CA GLY A 24 -3.58 8.25 12.89
C GLY A 24 -4.64 7.52 13.73
N VAL A 25 -5.47 6.66 13.12
CA VAL A 25 -6.42 5.81 13.82
C VAL A 25 -5.67 4.56 14.32
N PRO A 26 -5.73 4.21 15.62
CA PRO A 26 -5.07 3.00 16.13
C PRO A 26 -5.64 1.73 15.51
N ILE A 27 -4.76 0.88 14.96
CA ILE A 27 -5.10 -0.41 14.35
C ILE A 27 -4.47 -1.52 15.20
N LYS A 28 -5.23 -2.59 15.42
CA LYS A 28 -4.79 -3.80 16.16
C LYS A 28 -4.97 -5.09 15.36
N ASP A 29 -5.39 -4.96 14.11
CA ASP A 29 -5.59 -6.06 13.19
C ASP A 29 -4.29 -6.33 12.43
N ASP A 30 -3.78 -7.56 12.54
CA ASP A 30 -2.45 -7.92 12.03
C ASP A 30 -2.38 -7.83 10.49
N ASP A 31 -3.44 -8.25 9.80
CA ASP A 31 -3.53 -8.20 8.33
C ASP A 31 -3.46 -6.74 7.83
N THR A 32 -4.21 -5.85 8.48
CA THR A 32 -4.18 -4.43 8.15
C THR A 32 -2.83 -3.79 8.46
N LEU A 33 -2.20 -4.16 9.58
CA LEU A 33 -0.85 -3.68 9.91
C LEU A 33 0.19 -4.15 8.89
N PHE A 34 0.10 -5.41 8.47
CA PHE A 34 0.98 -5.96 7.44
C PHE A 34 0.77 -5.29 6.08
N GLU A 35 -0.49 -5.04 5.68
CA GLU A 35 -0.83 -4.25 4.49
C GLU A 35 -0.13 -2.88 4.51
N PHE A 36 -0.27 -2.11 5.60
CA PHE A 36 0.38 -0.81 5.71
C PHE A 36 1.90 -0.91 5.68
N LEU A 37 2.48 -1.87 6.39
CA LEU A 37 3.93 -2.09 6.39
C LEU A 37 4.46 -2.33 4.97
N ILE A 38 3.81 -3.20 4.20
CA ILE A 38 4.20 -3.47 2.82
C ILE A 38 4.05 -2.21 1.96
N LEU A 39 2.90 -1.51 2.03
CA LEU A 39 2.67 -0.30 1.24
C LEU A 39 3.74 0.79 1.50
N GLU A 40 4.20 0.94 2.74
CA GLU A 40 5.28 1.86 3.11
C GLU A 40 6.62 1.50 2.44
N THR A 41 6.94 0.21 2.30
CA THR A 41 8.17 -0.21 1.60
C THR A 41 8.18 0.17 0.12
N PHE A 42 7.00 0.27 -0.51
CA PHE A 42 6.85 0.70 -1.90
C PHE A 42 6.73 2.23 -2.05
N GLN A 43 6.72 3.00 -0.96
CA GLN A 43 6.66 4.47 -1.06
C GLN A 43 8.00 5.11 -1.46
N ALA A 44 9.10 4.35 -1.52
CA ALA A 44 10.44 4.89 -1.72
C ALA A 44 10.58 5.68 -3.05
N GLY A 45 10.58 7.02 -2.95
CA GLY A 45 10.68 7.92 -4.11
C GLY A 45 9.33 8.31 -4.74
N LEU A 46 8.21 7.88 -4.16
CA LEU A 46 6.85 8.21 -4.59
C LEU A 46 6.11 9.03 -3.53
N SER A 47 5.02 9.68 -3.94
CA SER A 47 4.08 10.29 -2.99
C SER A 47 3.12 9.23 -2.44
N TRP A 48 2.71 9.35 -1.18
CA TRP A 48 1.76 8.39 -0.57
C TRP A 48 0.43 8.31 -1.33
N ILE A 49 -0.06 9.42 -1.91
CA ILE A 49 -1.25 9.39 -2.77
C ILE A 49 -1.07 8.49 -4.00
N THR A 50 0.16 8.35 -4.53
CA THR A 50 0.47 7.40 -5.60
C THR A 50 0.27 5.96 -5.11
N ILE A 51 0.72 5.66 -3.89
CA ILE A 51 0.54 4.35 -3.25
C ILE A 51 -0.94 4.07 -2.97
N LEU A 52 -1.68 5.03 -2.41
CA LEU A 52 -3.11 4.90 -2.12
C LEU A 52 -3.95 4.61 -3.38
N ARG A 53 -3.68 5.30 -4.49
CA ARG A 53 -4.36 5.04 -5.78
C ARG A 53 -4.08 3.65 -6.33
N LYS A 54 -2.97 3.04 -5.90
CA LYS A 54 -2.48 1.73 -6.33
C LYS A 54 -2.85 0.61 -5.34
N ARG A 55 -3.43 0.94 -4.19
CA ARG A 55 -3.70 0.03 -3.07
C ARG A 55 -4.52 -1.20 -3.46
N GLU A 56 -5.58 -1.04 -4.26
CA GLU A 56 -6.39 -2.19 -4.72
C GLU A 56 -5.59 -3.14 -5.64
N ASN A 57 -4.67 -2.61 -6.43
CA ASN A 57 -3.80 -3.43 -7.27
C ASN A 57 -2.84 -4.25 -6.40
N PHE A 58 -2.31 -3.65 -5.32
CA PHE A 58 -1.50 -4.38 -4.35
C PHE A 58 -2.31 -5.49 -3.67
N ARG A 59 -3.54 -5.21 -3.23
CA ARG A 59 -4.41 -6.26 -2.65
C ARG A 59 -4.59 -7.43 -3.60
N SER A 60 -4.86 -7.17 -4.88
CA SER A 60 -4.98 -8.24 -5.87
C SER A 60 -3.66 -8.98 -6.13
N ALA A 61 -2.53 -8.29 -6.12
CA ALA A 61 -1.23 -8.90 -6.39
C ALA A 61 -0.73 -9.77 -5.22
N PHE A 62 -0.91 -9.28 -4.00
CA PHE A 62 -0.42 -9.86 -2.75
C PHE A 62 -1.50 -10.65 -1.99
N ASP A 63 -2.50 -11.20 -2.69
CA ASP A 63 -3.54 -12.07 -2.11
C ASP A 63 -4.23 -11.48 -0.86
N ASN A 64 -4.62 -10.21 -0.96
CA ASN A 64 -5.19 -9.36 0.11
C ASN A 64 -4.27 -9.19 1.33
N PHE A 65 -2.95 -9.21 1.12
CA PHE A 65 -1.95 -9.07 2.17
C PHE A 65 -2.00 -10.19 3.23
N ASP A 66 -2.53 -11.36 2.86
CA ASP A 66 -2.49 -12.55 3.70
C ASP A 66 -1.04 -13.03 3.87
N TYR A 67 -0.44 -12.71 5.01
CA TYR A 67 0.96 -13.01 5.30
C TYR A 67 1.25 -14.51 5.29
N THR A 68 0.26 -15.36 5.55
CA THR A 68 0.42 -16.83 5.51
C THR A 68 0.61 -17.30 4.06
N LYS A 69 -0.19 -16.78 3.13
CA LYS A 69 -0.04 -17.08 1.70
C LYS A 69 1.23 -16.49 1.11
N ILE A 70 1.57 -15.26 1.49
CA ILE A 70 2.76 -14.58 0.98
C ILE A 70 4.04 -15.29 1.42
N ALA A 71 4.09 -15.82 2.64
CA ALA A 71 5.22 -16.61 3.13
C ALA A 71 5.46 -17.89 2.32
N GLU A 72 4.43 -18.41 1.63
CA GLU A 72 4.49 -19.60 0.78
C GLU A 72 4.79 -19.28 -0.70
N TYR A 73 5.03 -18.02 -1.06
CA TYR A 73 5.30 -17.64 -2.44
C TYR A 73 6.55 -18.32 -2.99
N ASP A 74 6.38 -18.97 -4.14
CA ASP A 74 7.46 -19.60 -4.88
C ASP A 74 8.08 -18.64 -5.92
N GLU A 75 9.16 -19.11 -6.57
CA GLU A 75 9.84 -18.34 -7.61
C GLU A 75 8.92 -17.95 -8.77
N ALA A 76 7.93 -18.79 -9.09
CA ALA A 76 6.98 -18.52 -10.16
C ALA A 76 6.05 -17.35 -9.80
N LYS A 77 5.51 -17.34 -8.59
CA LYS A 77 4.72 -16.21 -8.07
C LYS A 77 5.58 -14.94 -8.02
N ILE A 78 6.79 -15.00 -7.48
CA ILE A 78 7.72 -13.84 -7.46
C ILE A 78 7.96 -13.30 -8.87
N LYS A 79 8.22 -14.17 -9.84
CA LYS A 79 8.43 -13.77 -11.24
C LYS A 79 7.18 -13.15 -11.86
N SER A 80 5.99 -13.67 -11.55
CA SER A 80 4.72 -13.09 -12.01
C SER A 80 4.51 -11.68 -11.45
N LEU A 81 4.88 -11.45 -10.18
CA LEU A 81 4.81 -10.13 -9.55
C LEU A 81 5.78 -9.15 -10.21
N LEU A 82 7.00 -9.57 -10.55
CA LEU A 82 7.99 -8.73 -11.26
C LEU A 82 7.56 -8.36 -12.69
N GLN A 83 6.80 -9.23 -13.35
CA GLN A 83 6.28 -9.00 -14.71
C GLN A 83 5.00 -8.16 -14.72
N ASN A 84 4.28 -8.09 -13.59
CA ASN A 84 3.20 -7.15 -13.44
C ASN A 84 3.77 -5.74 -13.67
N SER A 85 3.27 -5.02 -14.68
CA SER A 85 3.76 -3.69 -15.09
C SER A 85 3.83 -2.69 -13.93
N PHE A 86 3.11 -2.99 -12.85
CA PHE A 86 3.19 -2.34 -11.57
C PHE A 86 4.57 -2.39 -10.87
N CYS A 87 5.16 -3.58 -10.71
CA CYS A 87 6.46 -3.78 -10.05
C CYS A 87 7.64 -3.50 -10.97
N HIS A 88 7.39 -3.28 -12.27
CA HIS A 88 8.45 -3.09 -13.26
C HIS A 88 9.31 -1.84 -13.00
N TYR A 89 8.78 -0.87 -12.24
CA TYR A 89 9.51 0.35 -11.87
C TYR A 89 10.19 0.30 -10.49
N GLU A 90 9.89 -0.69 -9.66
CA GLU A 90 10.37 -0.72 -8.28
C GLU A 90 10.66 -2.17 -7.89
N ARG A 91 11.90 -2.63 -8.12
CA ARG A 91 12.43 -3.72 -7.30
C ARG A 91 12.53 -3.18 -5.88
N PRO A 92 11.81 -3.72 -4.89
CA PRO A 92 12.26 -3.59 -3.52
C PRO A 92 13.65 -4.22 -3.47
N SER A 93 14.59 -3.55 -2.82
CA SER A 93 15.93 -4.10 -2.58
C SER A 93 15.81 -5.32 -1.65
N PHE A 94 15.38 -6.46 -2.18
CA PHE A 94 15.60 -7.76 -1.57
C PHE A 94 17.06 -8.12 -1.90
N SER A 95 17.98 -7.58 -1.10
CA SER A 95 19.39 -8.01 -1.05
C SER A 95 19.59 -8.99 0.09
#